data_AF-A0A7G1H2H1-F1
#
_entry.id   AF-A0A7G1H2H1-F1
#
_cell.length_a   1.000
_cell.length_b   1.000
_cell.length_c   1.000
_cell.angle_alpha   90.00
_cell.angle_beta   90.00
_cell.angle_gamma   90.00
#
_symmetry.space_group_name_H-M   'P 1'
#
loop_
_entity.id
_entity.type
_entity.pdbx_description
1 polymer ?
#
loop_
_entity_poly.entity_id
_entity_poly.type
_entity_poly.pdbx_seq_one_letter_code
_entity_poly.pdbx_strand_id
1 'polypeptide(L)'
;MQYVDAVVGNSSSGIIEAPSFKIGTIDIGDRQKGRIKAKSVIDCQPDYYSIKEAIKKLYSREFKEILENIKNPYGDGQASEKIIDVLKKVRLNDLKKVFYYIDITEDDGK
;
A
#
# COMPACT_ATOMS: atom_id res chain seq x y z
N MET A 1 -13.29 -10.30 -1.93
CA MET A 1 -13.37 -9.93 -3.37
C MET A 1 -13.33 -11.16 -4.29
N GLN A 2 -13.97 -12.28 -3.93
CA GLN A 2 -13.73 -13.57 -4.63
C GLN A 2 -14.36 -13.71 -6.04
N TYR A 3 -15.20 -12.76 -6.46
CA TYR A 3 -15.99 -12.85 -7.70
C TYR A 3 -15.70 -11.72 -8.69
N VAL A 4 -14.60 -10.98 -8.47
CA VAL A 4 -14.23 -9.84 -9.33
C VAL A 4 -12.81 -9.99 -9.82
N ASP A 5 -12.57 -9.59 -11.07
CA ASP A 5 -11.23 -9.63 -11.68
C ASP A 5 -10.37 -8.43 -11.25
N ALA A 6 -11.01 -7.30 -10.93
CA ALA A 6 -10.31 -6.07 -10.56
C ALA A 6 -11.17 -5.08 -9.78
N VAL A 7 -10.49 -4.13 -9.15
CA VAL A 7 -11.08 -2.91 -8.57
C VAL A 7 -10.75 -1.73 -9.49
N VAL A 8 -11.72 -0.88 -9.78
CA VAL A 8 -11.54 0.29 -10.64
C VAL A 8 -12.13 1.51 -9.96
N GLY A 9 -11.35 2.60 -9.89
CA GLY A 9 -11.78 3.84 -9.25
C GLY A 9 -10.61 4.53 -8.58
N ASN A 10 -10.83 5.12 -7.41
CA ASN A 10 -9.76 5.77 -6.64
C ASN A 10 -9.87 5.47 -5.14
N SER A 11 -10.52 4.35 -4.77
CA SER A 11 -10.72 3.94 -3.38
C SER A 11 -9.41 3.52 -2.73
N SER A 12 -9.26 3.78 -1.42
CA SER A 12 -8.13 3.28 -0.65
C SER A 12 -8.08 1.75 -0.59
N SER A 13 -9.23 1.09 -0.66
CA SER A 13 -9.31 -0.38 -0.67
C SER A 13 -8.59 -1.00 -1.88
N GLY A 14 -8.52 -0.29 -3.01
CA GLY A 14 -7.74 -0.71 -4.17
C GLY A 14 -6.24 -0.80 -3.92
N ILE A 15 -5.73 -0.02 -2.96
CA ILE A 15 -4.30 0.00 -2.62
C ILE A 15 -4.01 -0.80 -1.35
N ILE A 16 -4.87 -0.70 -0.35
CA ILE A 16 -4.64 -1.28 0.98
C ILE A 16 -5.13 -2.72 1.07
N GLU A 17 -6.21 -3.09 0.37
CA GLU A 17 -6.88 -4.38 0.57
C GLU A 17 -6.76 -5.30 -0.64
N ALA A 18 -7.01 -4.78 -1.85
CA ALA A 18 -7.00 -5.58 -3.08
C ALA A 18 -5.71 -6.38 -3.31
N PRO A 19 -4.49 -5.88 -2.98
CA PRO A 19 -3.28 -6.69 -3.10
C PRO A 19 -3.28 -7.95 -2.23
N SER A 20 -3.94 -7.96 -1.07
CA SER A 20 -4.08 -9.18 -0.22
C SER A 20 -4.87 -10.28 -0.91
N PHE A 21 -5.80 -9.92 -1.80
CA PHE A 21 -6.61 -10.86 -2.57
C PHE A 21 -5.96 -11.24 -3.90
N LYS A 22 -4.75 -10.75 -4.20
CA LYS A 22 -4.10 -10.90 -5.51
C LYS A 22 -4.95 -10.34 -6.66
N ILE A 23 -5.72 -9.29 -6.38
CA ILE A 23 -6.60 -8.64 -7.35
C ILE A 23 -5.97 -7.33 -7.83
N GLY A 24 -6.02 -7.12 -9.14
CA GLY A 24 -5.52 -5.90 -9.77
C GLY A 24 -6.40 -4.69 -9.44
N THR A 25 -5.79 -3.51 -9.37
CA THR A 25 -6.50 -2.25 -9.20
C THR A 25 -6.12 -1.29 -10.31
N ILE A 26 -7.12 -0.62 -10.91
CA ILE A 26 -6.93 0.58 -11.72
C ILE A 26 -7.25 1.79 -10.84
N ASP A 27 -6.22 2.56 -10.50
CA ASP A 27 -6.29 3.76 -9.65
C ASP A 27 -6.33 5.02 -10.54
N ILE A 28 -7.45 5.73 -10.47
CA ILE A 28 -7.80 6.80 -11.41
C ILE A 28 -7.54 8.17 -10.78
N GLY A 29 -6.66 8.94 -11.41
CA GLY A 29 -6.31 10.31 -11.02
C GLY A 29 -5.38 10.38 -9.80
N ASP A 30 -5.30 11.57 -9.19
CA ASP A 30 -4.24 11.88 -8.22
C ASP A 30 -4.59 11.58 -6.75
N ARG A 31 -5.80 11.06 -6.45
CA ARG A 31 -6.27 10.90 -5.05
C ARG A 31 -5.32 10.08 -4.19
N GLN A 32 -4.67 9.05 -4.75
CA GLN A 32 -3.76 8.18 -4.01
C GLN A 32 -2.28 8.43 -4.31
N LYS A 33 -1.95 9.58 -4.92
CA LYS A 33 -0.58 9.98 -5.20
C LYS A 33 0.22 10.05 -3.89
N GLY A 34 1.45 9.56 -3.92
CA GLY A 34 2.34 9.51 -2.75
C GLY A 34 2.09 8.36 -1.77
N ARG A 35 1.06 7.53 -1.97
CA ARG A 35 0.90 6.30 -1.20
C ARG A 35 1.82 5.20 -1.74
N ILE A 36 2.26 4.31 -0.84
CA ILE A 36 2.96 3.09 -1.23
C ILE A 36 1.98 2.21 -2.01
N LYS A 37 2.36 1.76 -3.21
CA LYS A 37 1.50 0.93 -4.06
C LYS A 37 2.18 -0.41 -4.36
N ALA A 38 1.41 -1.48 -4.32
CA ALA A 38 1.86 -2.78 -4.79
C ALA A 38 1.95 -2.77 -6.34
N LYS A 39 2.72 -3.69 -6.92
CA LYS A 39 2.77 -3.88 -8.39
C LYS A 39 1.43 -4.31 -9.01
N SER A 40 0.46 -4.73 -8.19
CA SER A 40 -0.92 -5.01 -8.61
C SER A 40 -1.76 -3.74 -8.85
N VAL A 41 -1.21 -2.54 -8.66
CA VAL A 41 -1.90 -1.27 -8.91
C VAL A 41 -1.40 -0.65 -10.21
N ILE A 42 -2.34 -0.27 -11.08
CA ILE A 42 -2.12 0.42 -12.35
C ILE A 42 -2.67 1.83 -12.20
N ASP A 43 -1.79 2.82 -12.25
CA ASP A 43 -2.19 4.23 -12.25
C ASP A 43 -2.66 4.65 -13.64
N CYS A 44 -3.75 5.41 -13.72
CA CYS A 44 -4.18 6.02 -14.96
C CYS A 44 -4.80 7.41 -14.74
N GLN A 45 -4.75 8.24 -15.78
CA GLN A 45 -5.46 9.53 -15.80
C GLN A 45 -6.97 9.31 -15.95
N PRO A 46 -7.82 10.28 -15.53
CA PRO A 46 -9.27 10.19 -15.62
C PRO A 46 -9.79 10.49 -17.03
N ASP A 47 -9.16 9.91 -18.05
CA ASP A 47 -9.54 10.06 -19.45
C ASP A 47 -9.76 8.70 -20.11
N TYR A 48 -10.53 8.70 -21.21
CA TYR A 48 -10.92 7.50 -21.93
C TYR A 48 -9.73 6.64 -22.37
N TYR A 49 -8.68 7.27 -22.92
CA TYR A 49 -7.54 6.54 -23.48
C TYR A 49 -6.72 5.89 -22.37
N SER A 50 -6.43 6.64 -21.32
CA SER A 50 -5.68 6.12 -20.16
C SER A 50 -6.40 4.96 -19.47
N ILE A 51 -7.72 5.08 -19.26
CA ILE A 51 -8.52 4.00 -18.65
C ILE A 51 -8.54 2.78 -19.57
N LYS A 52 -8.71 2.97 -20.88
CA LYS A 52 -8.71 1.87 -21.86
C LYS A 52 -7.39 1.10 -21.87
N GLU A 53 -6.26 1.79 -21.84
CA GLU A 53 -4.94 1.14 -21.80
C GLU A 53 -4.68 0.46 -20.45
N ALA A 54 -5.13 1.04 -19.34
CA ALA A 54 -5.06 0.40 -18.03
C ALA A 54 -5.86 -0.91 -17.99
N ILE A 55 -7.07 -0.93 -18.57
CA ILE A 55 -7.88 -2.15 -18.69
C ILE A 55 -7.18 -3.20 -19.55
N LYS A 56 -6.59 -2.82 -20.68
CA LYS A 56 -5.82 -3.77 -21.51
C LYS A 56 -4.65 -4.38 -20.74
N LYS A 57 -3.87 -3.55 -20.03
CA LYS A 57 -2.75 -3.99 -19.19
C LYS A 57 -3.21 -4.92 -18.07
N LEU A 58 -4.31 -4.60 -17.39
CA LEU A 58 -4.90 -5.41 -16.34
C LEU A 58 -5.16 -6.86 -16.79
N TYR A 59 -5.61 -7.05 -18.03
CA TYR A 59 -5.89 -8.37 -18.60
C TYR A 59 -4.70 -9.00 -19.33
N SER A 60 -3.55 -8.32 -19.41
CA SER A 60 -2.36 -8.87 -20.07
C SER A 60 -1.80 -10.06 -19.30
N ARG A 61 -1.10 -10.94 -20.01
CA ARG A 61 -0.52 -12.15 -19.41
C ARG A 61 0.52 -11.79 -18.35
N GLU A 62 1.39 -10.83 -18.67
CA GLU A 62 2.47 -10.36 -17.80
C GLU A 62 1.91 -9.80 -16.49
N PHE A 63 0.79 -9.07 -16.55
CA PHE A 63 0.15 -8.53 -15.35
C PHE A 63 -0.46 -9.62 -14.49
N LYS A 64 -1.13 -10.62 -15.08
CA LYS A 64 -1.65 -11.77 -14.34
C LYS A 64 -0.56 -12.55 -13.62
N GLU A 65 0.60 -12.75 -14.26
CA GLU A 65 1.76 -13.40 -13.65
C GLU A 65 2.32 -12.59 -12.45
N ILE A 66 2.26 -11.25 -12.51
CA ILE A 66 2.62 -10.39 -11.37
C ILE A 66 1.68 -10.60 -10.17
N LEU A 67 0.36 -10.74 -10.42
CA LEU A 67 -0.64 -10.87 -9.36
C LEU A 67 -0.43 -12.12 -8.50
N GLU A 68 -0.01 -13.24 -9.09
CA GLU A 68 0.17 -14.51 -8.38
C GLU A 68 1.16 -14.43 -7.21
N ASN A 69 2.17 -13.57 -7.34
CA ASN A 69 3.28 -13.45 -6.39
C ASN A 69 3.28 -12.13 -5.62
N ILE A 70 2.20 -11.34 -5.73
CA ILE A 70 2.16 -10.03 -5.10
C ILE A 70 2.09 -10.15 -3.58
N LYS A 71 2.85 -9.29 -2.90
CA LYS A 71 2.75 -9.08 -1.45
C LYS A 71 2.12 -7.72 -1.19
N ASN A 72 1.22 -7.67 -0.22
CA ASN A 72 0.62 -6.42 0.19
C ASN A 72 1.61 -5.63 1.08
N PRO A 73 2.04 -4.43 0.68
CA PRO A 73 2.96 -3.62 1.49
C PRO A 73 2.34 -3.14 2.80
N TYR A 74 1.00 -3.17 2.93
CA TYR A 74 0.29 -2.71 4.12
C TYR A 74 0.12 -3.77 5.21
N GLY A 75 0.49 -5.03 4.95
CA GLY A 75 0.50 -6.04 5.99
C GLY A 75 0.38 -7.46 5.48
N ASP A 76 0.57 -8.38 6.42
CA ASP A 76 0.57 -9.83 6.25
C ASP A 76 -0.63 -10.50 6.93
N GLY A 77 -1.61 -9.72 7.42
CA GLY A 77 -2.78 -10.22 8.14
C GLY A 77 -2.57 -10.48 9.63
N GLN A 78 -1.37 -10.22 10.17
CA GLN A 78 -1.03 -10.53 11.58
C GLN A 78 -1.09 -9.31 12.51
N ALA A 79 -1.73 -8.21 12.08
CA ALA A 79 -1.72 -6.96 12.83
C ALA A 79 -2.31 -7.12 14.24
N SER A 80 -3.47 -7.78 14.37
CA SER A 80 -4.16 -7.93 15.65
C SER A 80 -3.35 -8.74 16.66
N GLU A 81 -2.72 -9.82 16.24
CA GLU A 81 -1.86 -10.65 17.10
C GLU A 81 -0.66 -9.85 17.61
N LYS A 82 0.04 -9.15 16.70
CA LYS A 82 1.18 -8.28 17.05
C LYS A 82 0.77 -7.17 18.02
N ILE A 83 -0.41 -6.57 17.82
CA ILE A 83 -0.94 -5.53 18.72
C ILE A 83 -1.22 -6.11 20.11
N ILE A 84 -1.90 -7.27 20.19
CA ILE A 84 -2.21 -7.92 21.46
C ILE A 84 -0.93 -8.27 22.22
N ASP A 85 0.08 -8.78 21.53
CA ASP A 85 1.37 -9.12 22.14
C ASP A 85 2.09 -7.91 22.73
N VAL A 86 2.03 -6.77 22.05
CA VAL A 86 2.56 -5.51 22.57
C VAL A 86 1.77 -5.08 23.80
N LEU A 87 0.44 -5.05 23.72
CA LEU A 87 -0.42 -4.62 24.82
C LEU A 87 -0.23 -5.46 26.10
N LYS A 88 0.00 -6.77 25.97
CA LYS A 88 0.30 -7.67 27.10
C LYS A 88 1.65 -7.40 27.76
N LYS A 89 2.62 -6.85 27.02
CA LYS A 89 4.01 -6.64 27.47
C LYS A 89 4.27 -5.24 28.01
N VAL A 90 3.47 -4.25 27.62
CA VAL A 90 3.63 -2.85 28.05
C VAL A 90 3.43 -2.72 29.56
N ARG A 91 4.41 -2.13 30.25
CA ARG A 91 4.29 -1.74 31.67
C ARG A 91 3.85 -0.28 31.74
N LEU A 92 2.71 -0.02 32.38
CA LEU A 92 2.07 1.30 32.43
C LEU A 92 2.68 2.28 33.46
N ASN A 93 3.81 1.93 34.06
CA ASN A 93 4.34 2.66 35.22
C ASN A 93 5.13 3.92 34.84
N ASP A 94 5.58 4.07 33.59
CA ASP A 94 6.34 5.22 33.10
C ASP A 94 5.78 5.74 31.77
N LEU A 95 4.66 6.45 31.84
CA LEU A 95 3.96 7.03 30.68
C LEU A 95 4.62 8.32 30.14
N LYS A 96 5.76 8.75 30.70
CA LYS A 96 6.44 9.97 30.25
C LYS A 96 7.15 9.71 28.93
N LYS A 97 6.67 10.39 27.88
CA LYS A 97 7.32 10.41 26.57
C LYS A 97 8.65 11.15 26.67
N VAL A 98 9.76 10.46 26.43
CA VAL A 98 11.07 11.08 26.29
C VAL A 98 11.39 11.18 24.80
N PHE A 99 11.62 12.40 24.33
CA PHE A 99 12.17 12.65 23.01
C PHE A 99 13.64 13.03 23.17
N TYR A 100 14.51 12.35 22.43
CA TYR A 100 15.91 12.71 22.33
C TYR A 100 16.12 13.40 20.99
N TYR A 101 16.56 14.65 21.05
CA TYR A 101 17.05 15.39 19.89
C TYR A 101 18.56 15.29 19.91
N ILE A 102 19.13 14.88 18.78
CA ILE A 102 20.58 14.84 18.57
C ILE A 102 20.91 16.08 17.76
N ASP A 103 21.69 16.99 18.33
CA ASP A 103 22.22 18.12 17.59
C ASP A 103 23.27 17.61 16.62
N ILE A 104 22.97 17.73 15.33
CA ILE A 104 23.95 17.48 14.26
C ILE A 104 24.69 18.81 14.08
N THR A 105 25.84 18.96 14.72
CA THR A 105 26.77 20.03 14.36
C THR A 105 27.44 19.64 13.05
N GLU A 106 27.12 20.34 11.97
CA GLU A 106 27.94 20.32 10.76
C GLU A 106 29.32 20.86 11.17
N ASP A 107 30.34 20.01 11.11
CA ASP A 107 31.72 20.44 11.10
C ASP A 107 31.92 21.12 9.75
N ASP A 108 31.87 22.46 9.74
CA ASP A 108 32.29 23.30 8.62
C ASP A 108 33.80 23.10 8.42
N GLY A 109 34.14 21.93 7.87
CA GLY A 109 35.47 21.59 7.40
C GLY A 109 35.85 22.59 6.32
N LYS A 110 36.71 23.52 6.73
CA LYS A 110 37.49 24.45 5.90
C LYS A 110 37.88 23.91 4.53
#